data_AF-C3XYT4-F1
#
_entry.id   AF-C3XYT4-F1
#
_cell.length_a   1.000
_cell.length_b   1.000
_cell.length_c   1.000
_cell.angle_alpha   90.00
_cell.angle_beta   90.00
_cell.angle_gamma   90.00
#
_symmetry.space_group_name_H-M   'P 1'
#
loop_
_entity.id
_entity.type
_entity.pdbx_description
1 polymer ?
#
loop_
_entity_poly.entity_id
_entity_poly.type
_entity_poly.pdbx_seq_one_letter_code
_entity_poly.pdbx_strand_id
1 'polypeptide(L)'
;MKLFTSIKFICLFLQTTYVLKRSHPLRLLKEGHEHRLKKMNKVYELVEETSSRDAKRKLELILTEDVPKMGKRGDVVHVRKQIGRNKLLATGLAVYASPENRQMFQDRKISKKCELYVTCYKRFACFPQLLVAAPPHTITLPEEPVDRIGSYTFTVTVSLNSGYVHS
;
A
#
# COMPACT_ATOMS: atom_id res chain seq x y z
N MET A 1 4.27 26.15 42.40
CA MET A 1 5.18 25.43 41.49
C MET A 1 4.45 25.23 40.16
N LYS A 2 4.74 26.04 39.14
CA LYS A 2 4.09 25.93 37.82
C LYS A 2 4.97 25.02 36.96
N LEU A 3 4.47 23.83 36.65
CA LEU A 3 5.06 22.93 35.66
C LEU A 3 5.05 23.66 34.31
N PHE A 4 6.20 24.13 33.86
CA PHE A 4 6.40 24.51 32.46
C PHE A 4 6.35 23.21 31.65
N THR A 5 5.15 22.88 31.17
CA THR A 5 4.96 21.85 30.17
C THR A 5 5.84 22.21 28.98
N SER A 6 6.80 21.33 28.68
CA SER A 6 7.69 21.45 27.52
C SER A 6 6.83 21.38 26.26
N ILE A 7 6.37 22.55 25.80
CA ILE A 7 5.80 22.70 24.47
C ILE A 7 7.00 22.51 23.54
N LYS A 8 7.20 21.27 23.08
CA LYS A 8 8.06 20.98 21.93
C LYS A 8 7.46 21.75 20.75
N PHE A 9 7.92 22.99 20.59
CA PHE A 9 7.69 23.80 19.41
C PHE A 9 8.37 23.06 18.26
N ILE A 10 7.63 22.18 17.59
CA ILE A 10 8.04 21.64 16.30
C ILE A 10 7.94 22.84 15.36
N CYS A 11 9.04 23.57 15.25
CA CYS A 11 9.21 24.71 14.36
C CYS A 11 8.99 24.22 12.93
N LEU A 12 7.78 24.45 12.39
CA LEU A 12 7.52 24.31 10.98
C LEU A 12 8.29 25.42 10.28
N PHE A 13 9.55 25.17 9.95
CA PHE A 13 10.31 26.02 9.06
C PHE A 13 9.54 26.08 7.74
N LEU A 14 8.87 27.20 7.48
CA LEU A 14 8.24 27.49 6.19
C LEU A 14 9.38 27.60 5.18
N GLN A 15 9.72 26.49 4.52
CA GLN A 15 10.64 26.49 3.39
C GLN A 15 9.93 27.12 2.20
N THR A 16 9.98 28.44 2.10
CA THR A 16 9.59 29.16 0.89
C THR A 16 10.78 29.12 -0.07
N THR A 17 10.57 28.60 -1.27
CA THR A 17 11.59 28.59 -2.31
C THR A 17 11.15 29.49 -3.47
N TYR A 18 12.08 30.31 -3.93
CA TYR A 18 11.91 31.19 -5.07
C TYR A 18 12.74 30.62 -6.22
N VAL A 19 12.10 30.31 -7.33
CA VAL A 19 12.80 29.92 -8.56
C VAL A 19 13.12 31.19 -9.31
N LEU A 20 14.42 31.48 -9.42
CA LEU A 20 14.94 32.67 -10.07
C LEU A 20 15.67 32.31 -11.36
N LYS A 21 15.52 33.13 -12.40
CA LYS A 21 16.26 33.01 -13.65
C LYS A 21 17.31 34.13 -13.71
N ARG A 22 18.52 33.80 -14.16
CA ARG A 22 19.54 34.83 -14.42
C ARG A 22 19.11 35.70 -15.59
N SER A 23 19.07 37.02 -15.39
CA SER A 23 18.72 37.94 -16.48
C SER A 23 19.83 38.01 -17.54
N HIS A 24 21.09 37.80 -17.13
CA HIS A 24 22.25 37.70 -18.02
C HIS A 24 22.81 36.26 -17.97
N PRO A 25 22.50 35.40 -18.96
CA PRO A 25 22.93 34.01 -18.98
C PRO A 25 24.43 33.87 -19.24
N LEU A 26 25.02 32.77 -18.77
CA LEU A 26 26.41 32.43 -19.02
C LEU A 26 26.57 31.88 -20.43
N ARG A 27 27.71 32.18 -21.08
CA ARG A 27 28.13 31.44 -22.26
C ARG A 27 28.46 30.01 -21.84
N LEU A 28 28.01 29.03 -22.61
CA LEU A 28 28.31 27.62 -22.36
C LEU A 28 29.82 27.38 -22.46
N LEU A 29 30.35 26.60 -21.52
CA LEU A 29 31.74 26.15 -21.49
C LEU A 29 31.80 24.71 -21.98
N LYS A 30 33.02 24.26 -22.30
CA LYS A 30 33.28 22.85 -22.55
C LYS A 30 33.07 22.05 -21.26
N GLU A 31 32.73 20.78 -21.42
CA GLU A 31 32.55 19.84 -20.31
C GLU A 31 33.78 19.79 -19.41
N GLY A 32 33.55 19.66 -18.10
CA GLY A 32 34.63 19.63 -17.09
C GLY A 32 35.16 20.99 -16.64
N HIS A 33 34.74 22.11 -17.26
CA HIS A 33 35.11 23.45 -16.81
C HIS A 33 33.99 24.16 -16.06
N GLU A 34 34.30 24.70 -14.89
CA GLU A 34 33.35 25.48 -14.09
C GLU A 34 33.23 26.94 -14.57
N HIS A 35 32.03 27.50 -14.47
CA HIS A 35 31.79 28.89 -14.84
C HIS A 35 32.21 29.87 -13.74
N ARG A 36 33.14 30.77 -14.07
CA ARG A 36 33.42 31.95 -13.23
C ARG A 36 32.35 33.03 -13.44
N LEU A 37 31.49 33.22 -12.44
CA LEU A 37 30.42 34.23 -12.49
C LEU A 37 30.96 35.66 -12.41
N LYS A 38 30.54 36.51 -13.34
CA LYS A 38 30.76 37.97 -13.29
C LYS A 38 29.65 38.66 -12.49
N LYS A 39 29.87 39.91 -12.05
CA LYS A 39 28.90 40.71 -11.29
C LYS A 39 27.52 40.78 -11.97
N MET A 40 27.51 41.02 -13.28
CA MET A 40 26.29 41.11 -14.10
C MET A 40 25.46 39.81 -14.11
N ASN A 41 26.10 38.66 -13.91
CA ASN A 41 25.47 37.34 -13.99
C ASN A 41 24.87 36.90 -12.63
N LYS A 42 25.02 37.75 -11.60
CA LYS A 42 24.35 37.61 -10.30
C LYS A 42 23.05 38.41 -10.22
N VAL A 43 22.57 38.94 -11.35
CA VAL A 43 21.28 39.60 -11.45
C VAL A 43 20.23 38.56 -11.80
N TYR A 44 19.16 38.50 -11.01
CA TYR A 44 18.13 37.48 -11.07
C TYR A 44 16.74 38.10 -11.22
N GLU A 45 15.92 37.44 -12.01
CA GLU A 45 14.51 37.73 -12.22
C GLU A 45 13.67 36.62 -11.58
N LEU A 46 12.59 37.01 -10.88
CA LEU A 46 11.68 36.07 -10.25
C LEU A 46 10.83 35.37 -11.32
N VAL A 47 10.91 34.04 -11.37
CA VAL A 47 10.09 33.24 -12.29
C VAL A 47 8.88 32.68 -11.56
N GLU A 48 9.10 31.99 -10.44
CA GLU A 48 8.03 31.31 -9.72
C GLU A 48 8.25 31.30 -8.21
N GLU A 49 7.14 31.43 -7.49
CA GLU A 49 7.07 31.20 -6.06
C GLU A 49 6.49 29.80 -5.81
N THR A 50 7.31 28.89 -5.30
CA THR A 50 6.88 27.51 -5.06
C THR A 50 5.86 27.44 -3.92
N SER A 51 5.94 28.36 -2.95
CA SER A 51 5.10 28.43 -1.75
C SER A 51 3.59 28.37 -2.06
N SER A 52 3.13 29.14 -3.05
CA SER A 52 1.71 29.22 -3.43
C SER A 52 1.21 27.93 -4.08
N ARG A 53 2.05 27.32 -4.92
CA ARG A 53 1.71 26.08 -5.64
C ARG A 53 1.72 24.87 -4.70
N ASP A 54 2.73 24.78 -3.85
CA ASP A 54 2.92 23.64 -2.96
C ASP A 54 1.93 23.58 -1.80
N ALA A 55 1.40 24.73 -1.35
CA ALA A 55 0.37 24.78 -0.32
C ALA A 55 -0.94 24.12 -0.77
N LYS A 56 -1.24 24.16 -2.08
CA LYS A 56 -2.47 23.62 -2.66
C LYS A 56 -2.40 22.10 -2.86
N ARG A 57 -1.20 21.54 -3.00
CA ARG A 57 -1.00 20.10 -3.21
C ARG A 57 -1.32 19.31 -1.94
N LYS A 58 -2.29 18.40 -2.04
CA LYS A 58 -2.63 17.44 -0.98
C LYS A 58 -1.56 16.34 -0.91
N LEU A 59 -1.35 15.78 0.28
CA LEU A 59 -0.42 14.70 0.55
C LEU A 59 -1.18 13.38 0.61
N GLU A 60 -0.69 12.39 -0.13
CA GLU A 60 -1.25 11.03 -0.15
C GLU A 60 -0.58 10.16 0.90
N LEU A 61 -1.37 9.55 1.76
CA LEU A 61 -0.90 8.67 2.83
C LEU A 61 -1.77 7.41 2.89
N ILE A 62 -1.19 6.31 3.39
CA ILE A 62 -1.89 5.07 3.70
C ILE A 62 -2.03 4.99 5.21
N LEU A 63 -3.24 4.80 5.72
CA LEU A 63 -3.48 4.68 7.16
C LEU A 63 -3.06 3.28 7.67
N THR A 64 -2.29 3.23 8.76
CA THR A 64 -1.91 1.99 9.44
C THR A 64 -2.93 1.57 10.48
N GLU A 65 -3.63 2.53 11.06
CA GLU A 65 -4.66 2.35 12.09
C GLU A 65 -5.96 3.04 11.68
N ASP A 66 -7.06 2.70 12.37
CA ASP A 66 -8.35 3.36 12.15
C ASP A 66 -8.34 4.75 12.79
N VAL A 67 -8.49 5.79 11.97
CA VAL A 67 -8.45 7.18 12.44
C VAL A 67 -9.84 7.80 12.29
N PRO A 68 -10.44 8.28 13.40
CA PRO A 68 -11.80 8.83 13.37
C PRO A 68 -11.89 10.01 12.40
N LYS A 69 -12.98 10.06 11.63
CA LYS A 69 -13.27 11.06 10.58
C LYS A 69 -12.34 11.04 9.36
N MET A 70 -11.29 10.23 9.35
CA MET A 70 -10.30 10.18 8.26
C MET A 70 -10.42 8.91 7.42
N GLY A 71 -10.62 7.74 8.04
CA GLY A 71 -10.75 6.48 7.32
C GLY A 71 -10.37 5.26 8.17
N LYS A 72 -10.41 4.08 7.55
CA LYS A 72 -10.02 2.81 8.16
C LYS A 72 -8.58 2.44 7.80
N ARG A 73 -8.04 1.46 8.51
CA ARG A 73 -6.73 0.86 8.28
C ARG A 73 -6.61 0.35 6.84
N GLY A 74 -5.58 0.83 6.14
CA GLY A 74 -5.26 0.46 4.77
C GLY A 74 -5.96 1.31 3.71
N ASP A 75 -6.65 2.39 4.08
CA ASP A 75 -7.22 3.35 3.14
C ASP A 75 -6.17 4.37 2.69
N VAL A 76 -6.28 4.80 1.43
CA VAL A 76 -5.46 5.88 0.86
C VAL A 76 -6.19 7.21 1.04
N VAL A 77 -5.58 8.15 1.74
CA VAL A 77 -6.20 9.44 2.11
C VAL A 77 -5.40 10.63 1.56
N HIS A 78 -6.11 11.67 1.11
CA HIS A 78 -5.54 12.93 0.60
C HIS A 78 -5.72 14.05 1.61
N VAL A 79 -4.66 14.36 2.34
CA VAL A 79 -4.70 15.32 3.47
C VAL A 79 -3.90 16.58 3.18
N ARG A 80 -4.12 17.64 3.96
CA ARG A 80 -3.20 18.80 3.94
C ARG A 80 -1.83 18.38 4.50
N LYS A 81 -0.74 18.86 3.89
CA LYS A 81 0.65 18.51 4.26
C LYS A 81 0.94 18.72 5.76
N GLN A 82 0.42 19.80 6.34
CA GLN A 82 0.62 20.11 7.77
C GLN A 82 0.01 19.05 8.69
N ILE A 83 -1.22 18.59 8.40
CA ILE A 83 -1.87 17.53 9.16
C ILE A 83 -1.14 16.19 8.94
N GLY A 84 -0.78 15.89 7.69
CA GLY A 84 -0.06 14.66 7.36
C GLY A 84 1.28 14.54 8.10
N ARG A 85 2.13 15.57 8.05
CA ARG A 85 3.46 15.56 8.68
C ARG A 85 3.37 15.58 10.20
N ASN A 86 2.64 16.55 10.75
CA ASN A 86 2.68 16.81 12.20
C ASN A 86 1.80 15.87 13.01
N LYS A 87 0.70 15.39 12.42
CA LYS A 87 -0.26 14.54 13.13
C LYS A 87 -0.11 13.09 12.73
N LEU A 88 -0.19 12.73 11.45
CA LEU A 88 -0.26 11.31 11.05
C LEU A 88 1.11 10.63 11.02
N LEU A 89 2.09 11.26 10.38
CA LEU A 89 3.43 10.69 10.24
C LEU A 89 4.21 10.75 11.55
N ALA A 90 4.18 11.90 12.25
CA ALA A 90 4.88 12.05 13.52
C ALA A 90 4.38 11.09 14.62
N THR A 91 3.11 10.67 14.58
CA THR A 91 2.54 9.69 15.53
C THR A 91 2.63 8.24 15.04
N GLY A 92 2.97 8.01 13.77
CA GLY A 92 3.03 6.68 13.17
C GLY A 92 1.67 6.09 12.72
N LEU A 93 0.60 6.88 12.74
CA LEU A 93 -0.75 6.45 12.33
C LEU A 93 -0.88 6.20 10.82
N ALA A 94 0.06 6.74 10.03
CA ALA A 94 0.06 6.59 8.58
C ALA A 94 1.47 6.43 8.03
N VAL A 95 1.54 5.86 6.83
CA VAL A 95 2.77 5.66 6.05
C VAL A 95 2.64 6.37 4.71
N TYR A 96 3.76 6.79 4.11
CA TYR A 96 3.77 7.36 2.76
C TYR A 96 3.23 6.37 1.72
N ALA A 97 2.46 6.90 0.77
CA ALA A 97 1.86 6.12 -0.32
C ALA A 97 2.86 5.81 -1.46
N SER A 98 4.05 5.31 -1.12
CA SER A 98 5.06 4.77 -2.06
C SER A 98 4.48 3.57 -2.82
N PRO A 99 4.86 3.32 -4.09
CA PRO A 99 4.41 2.14 -4.83
C PRO A 99 4.67 0.82 -4.09
N GLU A 100 5.84 0.68 -3.44
CA GLU A 100 6.19 -0.51 -2.64
C GLU A 100 5.23 -0.69 -1.47
N ASN A 101 4.94 0.40 -0.73
CA ASN A 101 4.01 0.36 0.39
C ASN A 101 2.60 0.02 -0.08
N ARG A 102 2.15 0.56 -1.23
CA ARG A 102 0.83 0.22 -1.78
C ARG A 102 0.71 -1.29 -2.03
N GLN A 103 1.75 -1.92 -2.59
CA GLN A 103 1.80 -3.36 -2.82
C GLN A 103 1.74 -4.13 -1.49
N MET A 104 2.56 -3.78 -0.50
CA MET A 104 2.55 -4.44 0.82
C MET A 104 1.17 -4.43 1.49
N PHE A 105 0.41 -3.34 1.36
CA PHE A 105 -0.95 -3.25 1.91
C PHE A 105 -1.99 -3.99 1.05
N GLN A 106 -1.79 -4.09 -0.27
CA GLN A 106 -2.62 -4.92 -1.15
C GLN A 106 -2.43 -6.40 -0.82
N ASP A 107 -1.19 -6.88 -0.70
CA ASP A 107 -0.87 -8.28 -0.39
C ASP A 107 -1.44 -8.69 0.97
N ARG A 108 -1.36 -7.80 1.98
CA ARG A 108 -1.99 -8.03 3.29
C ARG A 108 -3.52 -8.11 3.19
N LYS A 109 -4.15 -7.32 2.33
CA LYS A 109 -5.61 -7.41 2.08
C LYS A 109 -5.96 -8.72 1.36
N ILE A 110 -5.16 -9.12 0.37
CA ILE A 110 -5.33 -10.37 -0.38
C ILE A 110 -5.16 -11.56 0.57
N SER A 111 -4.08 -11.63 1.36
CA SER A 111 -3.84 -12.71 2.34
C SER A 111 -5.01 -12.87 3.31
N LYS A 112 -5.52 -11.77 3.90
CA LYS A 112 -6.68 -11.82 4.80
C LYS A 112 -7.96 -12.25 4.08
N LYS A 113 -8.17 -11.80 2.84
CA LYS A 113 -9.32 -12.22 2.04
C LYS A 113 -9.21 -13.69 1.66
N CYS A 114 -8.02 -14.16 1.32
CA CYS A 114 -7.71 -15.56 1.05
C CYS A 114 -7.94 -16.41 2.30
N GLU A 115 -7.49 -16.00 3.49
CA GLU A 115 -7.82 -16.70 4.76
C GLU A 115 -9.33 -16.74 5.04
N LEU A 116 -10.05 -15.65 4.78
CA LEU A 116 -11.51 -15.62 4.88
C LEU A 116 -12.18 -16.54 3.85
N TYR A 117 -11.66 -16.61 2.62
CA TYR A 117 -12.12 -17.57 1.62
C TYR A 117 -11.79 -18.99 2.12
N VAL A 118 -10.56 -19.27 2.58
CA VAL A 118 -10.10 -20.57 3.14
C VAL A 118 -10.94 -21.06 4.30
N THR A 119 -11.38 -20.16 5.16
CA THR A 119 -12.30 -20.49 6.27
C THR A 119 -13.75 -20.61 5.81
N CYS A 120 -14.16 -19.88 4.78
CA CYS A 120 -15.50 -19.95 4.18
C CYS A 120 -15.75 -21.28 3.45
N TYR A 121 -14.81 -21.81 2.67
CA TYR A 121 -14.93 -23.16 2.06
C TYR A 121 -14.57 -24.31 3.01
N LYS A 122 -14.09 -24.03 4.23
CA LYS A 122 -14.08 -25.03 5.32
C LYS A 122 -15.40 -25.13 6.08
N ARG A 123 -16.33 -24.17 5.92
CA ARG A 123 -17.61 -24.13 6.65
C ARG A 123 -18.79 -24.72 5.88
N PHE A 124 -18.65 -25.02 4.59
CA PHE A 124 -19.68 -25.72 3.82
C PHE A 124 -19.26 -27.17 3.50
N ALA A 125 -20.06 -28.10 4.04
CA ALA A 125 -20.15 -29.56 3.80
C ALA A 125 -19.51 -30.50 4.84
N CYS A 126 -20.00 -30.46 6.08
CA CYS A 126 -20.26 -31.69 6.84
C CYS A 126 -21.78 -31.93 6.81
N PHE A 127 -22.24 -32.65 5.78
CA PHE A 127 -23.57 -33.26 5.82
C PHE A 127 -23.51 -34.35 6.91
N PRO A 128 -24.36 -34.28 7.96
CA PRO A 128 -24.20 -35.12 9.15
C PRO A 128 -24.50 -36.62 8.95
N GLN A 129 -24.65 -37.12 7.72
CA GLN A 129 -25.14 -38.49 7.47
C GLN A 129 -24.38 -39.32 6.42
N LEU A 130 -23.31 -38.80 5.80
CA LEU A 130 -22.46 -39.64 4.94
C LEU A 130 -21.00 -39.54 5.37
N LEU A 131 -20.62 -40.49 6.24
CA LEU A 131 -19.25 -40.66 6.70
C LEU A 131 -18.49 -41.51 5.67
N VAL A 132 -18.13 -40.93 4.53
CA VAL A 132 -17.30 -41.58 3.51
C VAL A 132 -15.89 -40.98 3.58
N ALA A 133 -15.02 -41.63 4.36
CA ALA A 133 -13.58 -41.36 4.33
C ALA A 133 -12.98 -42.17 3.17
N ALA A 134 -12.71 -41.52 2.03
CA ALA A 134 -12.00 -42.14 0.92
C ALA A 134 -10.48 -41.93 1.08
N PRO A 135 -9.67 -42.99 1.00
CA PRO A 135 -8.23 -42.86 1.13
C PRO A 135 -7.61 -42.15 -0.09
N PRO A 136 -6.44 -41.49 0.06
CA PRO A 136 -5.89 -40.53 -0.91
C PRO A 136 -5.55 -41.13 -2.29
N HIS A 137 -5.52 -42.45 -2.41
CA HIS A 137 -5.24 -43.19 -3.64
C HIS A 137 -6.50 -43.49 -4.48
N THR A 138 -7.70 -43.20 -3.99
CA THR A 138 -8.97 -43.46 -4.70
C THR A 138 -9.46 -42.25 -5.52
N ILE A 139 -8.79 -41.10 -5.42
CA ILE A 139 -9.12 -39.91 -6.21
C ILE A 139 -8.15 -39.85 -7.40
N THR A 140 -8.58 -40.33 -8.56
CA THR A 140 -7.87 -40.10 -9.81
C THR A 140 -8.06 -38.65 -10.24
N LEU A 141 -6.98 -37.86 -10.16
CA LEU A 141 -6.92 -36.52 -10.75
C LEU A 141 -6.96 -36.67 -12.29
N PRO A 142 -7.70 -35.81 -13.02
CA PRO A 142 -7.70 -35.83 -14.48
C PRO A 142 -6.28 -35.58 -15.02
N GLU A 143 -5.95 -36.21 -16.14
CA GLU A 143 -4.58 -36.25 -16.68
C GLU A 143 -4.04 -34.89 -17.18
N GLU A 144 -4.90 -33.86 -17.27
CA GLU A 144 -4.51 -32.53 -17.74
C GLU A 144 -4.23 -31.56 -16.57
N PRO A 145 -3.13 -30.78 -16.61
CA PRO A 145 -2.80 -29.82 -15.57
C PRO A 145 -3.84 -28.68 -15.53
N VAL A 146 -4.29 -28.35 -14.31
CA VAL A 146 -5.34 -27.35 -14.08
C VAL A 146 -4.77 -25.94 -14.17
N ASP A 147 -4.47 -25.48 -15.39
CA ASP A 147 -3.86 -24.16 -15.65
C ASP A 147 -4.89 -23.05 -15.87
N ARG A 148 -6.19 -23.36 -15.77
CA ARG A 148 -7.29 -22.42 -16.03
C ARG A 148 -8.35 -22.45 -14.93
N ILE A 149 -8.84 -21.26 -14.56
CA ILE A 149 -9.97 -21.09 -13.65
C ILE A 149 -11.25 -21.53 -14.37
N GLY A 150 -11.90 -22.59 -13.88
CA GLY A 150 -13.13 -23.17 -14.45
C GLY A 150 -13.80 -24.18 -13.50
N SER A 151 -14.97 -24.70 -13.87
CA SER A 151 -15.69 -25.73 -13.11
C SER A 151 -15.37 -27.13 -13.64
N TYR A 152 -14.72 -27.96 -12.84
CA TYR A 152 -14.34 -29.32 -13.19
C TYR A 152 -15.20 -30.32 -12.41
N THR A 153 -15.64 -31.37 -13.10
CA THR A 153 -16.35 -32.50 -12.47
C THR A 153 -15.37 -33.66 -12.28
N PHE A 154 -15.51 -34.40 -11.18
CA PHE A 154 -14.69 -35.57 -10.90
C PHE A 154 -15.58 -36.76 -10.53
N THR A 155 -15.15 -37.96 -10.87
CA THR A 155 -15.86 -39.21 -10.62
C THR A 155 -15.18 -39.98 -9.49
N VAL A 156 -15.91 -40.30 -8.43
CA VAL A 156 -15.41 -41.08 -7.29
C VAL A 156 -15.90 -42.52 -7.43
N THR A 157 -14.99 -43.49 -7.56
CA THR A 157 -15.32 -44.92 -7.57
C THR A 157 -15.33 -45.46 -6.14
N VAL A 158 -16.49 -45.89 -5.64
CA VAL A 158 -16.65 -46.48 -4.30
C VAL A 158 -16.80 -47.99 -4.44
N SER A 159 -15.82 -48.76 -3.97
CA SER A 159 -15.92 -50.22 -3.90
C SER A 159 -16.68 -50.63 -2.63
N LEU A 160 -17.95 -50.99 -2.78
CA LEU A 160 -18.74 -51.55 -1.68
C LEU A 160 -18.34 -53.02 -1.49
N ASN A 161 -17.58 -53.33 -0.44
CA ASN A 161 -17.44 -54.71 0.03
C ASN A 161 -18.75 -55.13 0.70
N SER A 162 -19.66 -55.71 -0.08
CA SER A 162 -20.88 -56.30 0.46
C SER A 162 -20.53 -57.58 1.21
N GLY A 163 -20.24 -57.45 2.51
CA GLY A 163 -20.29 -58.57 3.46
C GLY A 163 -21.75 -58.97 3.69
N TYR A 164 -22.37 -59.62 2.71
CA TYR A 164 -23.61 -60.36 2.93
C TYR A 164 -23.25 -61.66 3.64
N VAL A 165 -23.62 -61.74 4.91
CA VAL A 165 -23.72 -62.99 5.66
C VAL A 165 -24.83 -63.82 5.02
N HIS A 166 -24.49 -64.97 4.47
CA HIS A 166 -25.45 -65.98 4.04
C HIS A 166 -25.41 -67.17 5.01
N SER A 167 -26.57 -67.40 5.62
CA SER A 167 -27.07 -68.60 6.34
C SER A 167 -26.27 -69.14 7.51
#